data_AF-A0A7C4XRS8-F1
#
_entry.id   AF-A0A7C4XRS8-F1
#
_cell.length_a   1.000
_cell.length_b   1.000
_cell.length_c   1.000
_cell.angle_alpha   90.00
_cell.angle_beta   90.00
_cell.angle_gamma   90.00
#
_symmetry.space_group_name_H-M   'P 1'
#
loop_
_entity.id
_entity.type
_entity.pdbx_description
1 polymer ?
#
loop_
_entity_poly.entity_id
_entity_poly.type
_entity_poly.pdbx_seq_one_letter_code
_entity_poly.pdbx_strand_id
1 'polypeptide(L)'
;LLTKEQVSDLLASAGYVGPLPEPAVLSPKVLWCGKQIISLFLPSDFNFRGKANFSAGPLRCDDCECFWDSYIVIKKGKLLLGVLDKKSLGAQQPESLLHWIVKEYGNDFGREFMDKIFKVFLRFIEMRGFTMCLGDVAPPSKAIKEIENIVEEAKRRVFELIEQYNAGKLEPIPGRTLAESLEIKIMEVLADARDNAGEVATQYLDPFNNVFIMARTGARGNILNITQMAALLGQQSVRGERIRRGYGDRTLPHFKPGDVGPEARGFIKSSFVGGLTPLEVFFHAAGGREGLVDTAVRTSQSGYMQRRLINALQDLRVEYDLTVRTPNNSVVQLVYGDDGIDPSKSSYGKTVNIDRIIERVVGWKL
;
A
#
# COMPACT_ATOMS: atom_id res chain seq x y z
N LEU A 1 -3.95 -18.20 20.19
CA LEU A 1 -4.05 -18.26 21.67
C LEU A 1 -2.69 -18.66 22.22
N LEU A 2 -2.34 -18.19 23.41
CA LEU A 2 -1.00 -18.29 23.98
C LEU A 2 -1.04 -18.97 25.35
N THR A 3 -0.07 -19.82 25.64
CA THR A 3 0.11 -20.43 26.95
C THR A 3 0.75 -19.45 27.92
N LYS A 4 0.68 -19.75 29.23
CA LYS A 4 1.31 -18.92 30.26
C LYS A 4 2.81 -18.71 30.02
N GLU A 5 3.52 -19.76 29.60
CA GLU A 5 4.96 -19.70 29.31
C GLU A 5 5.27 -18.77 28.14
N GLN A 6 4.50 -18.87 27.05
CA GLN A 6 4.65 -18.00 25.89
C GLN A 6 4.36 -16.54 26.24
N VAL A 7 3.32 -16.27 27.03
CA VAL A 7 2.97 -14.91 27.47
C VAL A 7 4.09 -14.32 28.33
N SER A 8 4.64 -15.10 29.27
CA SER A 8 5.73 -14.65 30.12
C SER A 8 6.98 -14.30 29.30
N ASP A 9 7.35 -15.13 28.31
CA ASP A 9 8.50 -14.86 27.45
C ASP A 9 8.29 -13.62 26.56
N LEU A 10 7.07 -13.42 26.03
CA LEU A 10 6.71 -12.22 25.28
C LEU A 10 6.77 -10.95 26.13
N LEU A 11 6.30 -10.99 27.38
CA LEU A 11 6.33 -9.83 28.27
C LEU A 11 7.73 -9.54 28.82
N ALA A 12 8.54 -10.59 29.01
CA ALA A 12 9.94 -10.45 29.42
C ALA A 12 10.75 -9.69 28.36
N SER A 13 10.52 -9.94 27.06
CA SER A 13 11.23 -9.23 25.98
C SER A 13 10.95 -7.72 25.95
N ALA A 14 9.77 -7.31 26.42
CA ALA A 14 9.37 -5.92 26.55
C ALA A 14 9.73 -5.28 27.90
N GLY A 15 10.32 -6.05 28.84
CA GLY A 15 10.62 -5.57 30.19
C GLY A 15 9.37 -5.15 30.97
N TYR A 16 8.23 -5.82 30.74
CA TYR A 16 6.99 -5.51 31.44
C TYR A 16 7.07 -5.95 32.90
N VAL A 17 6.84 -5.02 33.83
CA VAL A 17 6.83 -5.26 35.27
C VAL A 17 5.41 -5.00 35.77
N GLY A 18 4.62 -6.06 35.92
CA GLY A 18 3.24 -5.97 36.36
C GLY A 18 2.57 -7.34 36.47
N PRO A 19 1.38 -7.43 37.06
CA PRO A 19 0.63 -8.67 37.12
C PRO A 19 0.18 -9.09 35.72
N LEU A 20 0.13 -10.40 35.50
CA LEU A 20 -0.49 -10.98 34.31
C LEU A 20 -2.00 -10.74 34.37
N PRO A 21 -2.63 -10.30 33.26
CA PRO A 21 -4.08 -10.16 33.21
C PRO A 21 -4.75 -11.53 33.32
N GLU A 22 -6.01 -11.54 33.75
CA GLU A 22 -6.82 -12.75 33.74
C GLU A 22 -6.92 -13.32 32.31
N PRO A 23 -6.67 -14.63 32.12
CA PRO A 23 -6.71 -15.28 30.81
C PRO A 23 -8.10 -15.15 30.17
N ALA A 24 -8.15 -14.87 28.86
CA ALA A 24 -9.41 -14.78 28.11
C ALA A 24 -10.17 -16.12 28.09
N VAL A 25 -9.45 -17.24 28.12
CA VAL A 25 -10.04 -18.59 28.07
C VAL A 25 -9.57 -19.35 29.30
N LEU A 26 -10.52 -19.72 30.17
CA LEU A 26 -10.26 -20.46 31.41
C LEU A 26 -10.39 -21.99 31.23
N SER A 27 -11.23 -22.42 30.29
CA SER A 27 -11.53 -23.84 30.01
C SER A 27 -11.61 -24.07 28.50
N PRO A 28 -11.13 -25.21 27.95
CA PRO A 28 -10.56 -26.39 28.63
C PRO A 28 -9.11 -26.26 29.08
N LYS A 29 -8.39 -25.24 28.57
CA LYS A 29 -7.03 -24.89 29.00
C LYS A 29 -6.96 -23.39 29.22
N VAL A 30 -6.11 -22.99 30.16
CA VAL A 30 -5.89 -21.58 30.48
C VAL A 30 -5.04 -20.94 29.37
N LEU A 31 -5.66 -20.03 28.61
CA LEU A 31 -5.04 -19.40 27.43
C LEU A 31 -5.30 -17.90 27.39
N TRP A 32 -4.28 -17.17 26.92
CA TRP A 32 -4.35 -15.73 26.69
C TRP A 32 -4.53 -15.41 25.20
N CYS A 33 -5.19 -14.29 24.93
CA CYS A 33 -5.31 -13.75 23.58
C CYS A 33 -4.19 -12.73 23.31
N GLY A 34 -3.69 -12.68 22.06
CA GLY A 34 -2.70 -11.67 21.66
C GLY A 34 -3.21 -10.24 21.86
N LYS A 35 -4.52 -10.01 21.67
CA LYS A 35 -5.17 -8.73 21.95
C LYS A 35 -5.04 -8.31 23.42
N GLN A 36 -5.12 -9.26 24.35
CA GLN A 36 -4.95 -8.98 25.78
C GLN A 36 -3.53 -8.53 26.09
N ILE A 37 -2.52 -9.17 25.48
CA ILE A 37 -1.12 -8.79 25.68
C ILE A 37 -0.87 -7.37 25.17
N ILE A 38 -1.35 -7.05 23.96
CA ILE A 38 -1.20 -5.71 23.39
C ILE A 38 -1.92 -4.65 24.24
N SER A 39 -3.07 -4.98 24.81
CA SER A 39 -3.84 -4.08 25.67
C SER A 39 -3.08 -3.63 26.92
N LEU A 40 -2.08 -4.38 27.39
CA LEU A 40 -1.27 -3.99 28.55
C LEU A 40 -0.39 -2.77 28.30
N PHE A 41 -0.09 -2.47 27.03
CA PHE A 41 0.76 -1.35 26.64
C PHE A 41 -0.04 -0.09 26.26
N LEU A 42 -1.37 -0.19 26.19
CA LEU A 42 -2.23 0.94 25.83
C LEU A 42 -2.64 1.73 27.09
N PRO A 43 -2.77 3.06 27.00
CA PRO A 43 -3.30 3.87 28.10
C PRO A 43 -4.74 3.48 28.45
N SER A 44 -5.07 3.46 29.74
CA SER A 44 -6.36 2.96 30.26
C SER A 44 -7.58 3.79 29.88
N ASP A 45 -7.40 5.01 29.39
CA ASP A 45 -8.46 5.91 28.90
C ASP A 45 -8.51 6.00 27.36
N PHE A 46 -7.59 5.33 26.66
CA PHE A 46 -7.48 5.41 25.21
C PHE A 46 -8.65 4.71 24.51
N ASN A 47 -9.28 5.41 23.57
CA ASN A 47 -10.35 4.91 22.71
C ASN A 47 -9.98 5.10 21.24
N PHE A 48 -10.26 4.11 20.40
CA PHE A 48 -9.97 4.17 18.97
C PHE A 48 -10.84 3.19 18.18
N ARG A 49 -11.31 3.63 17.02
CA ARG A 49 -12.03 2.86 16.02
C ARG A 49 -11.43 3.16 14.66
N GLY A 50 -11.27 2.11 13.87
CA GLY A 50 -10.75 2.30 12.53
C GLY A 50 -10.70 0.99 11.77
N LYS A 51 -10.58 1.10 10.45
CA LYS A 51 -10.41 -0.05 9.58
C LYS A 51 -8.94 -0.44 9.54
N ALA A 52 -8.66 -1.73 9.68
CA ALA A 52 -7.34 -2.27 9.37
C ALA A 52 -7.05 -2.12 7.86
N ASN A 53 -5.79 -2.14 7.47
CA ASN A 53 -5.39 -2.29 6.06
C ASN A 53 -5.94 -3.58 5.44
N PHE A 54 -6.02 -4.64 6.25
CA PHE A 54 -6.56 -5.94 5.85
C PHE A 54 -8.05 -5.91 5.49
N SER A 55 -8.81 -4.91 5.96
CA SER A 55 -10.24 -4.72 5.66
C SER A 55 -10.46 -4.24 4.21
N ALA A 56 -10.37 -5.16 3.25
CA ALA A 56 -10.57 -4.89 1.83
C ALA A 56 -11.21 -6.08 1.09
N GLY A 57 -11.98 -5.79 0.04
CA GLY A 57 -12.67 -6.81 -0.77
C GLY A 57 -13.58 -7.70 0.06
N PRO A 58 -13.47 -9.04 -0.03
CA PRO A 58 -14.37 -9.97 0.68
C PRO A 58 -14.18 -9.97 2.21
N LEU A 59 -13.07 -9.42 2.72
CA LEU A 59 -12.74 -9.34 4.15
C LEU A 59 -13.04 -7.95 4.74
N ARG A 60 -13.76 -7.12 3.98
CA ARG A 60 -14.10 -5.76 4.38
C ARG A 60 -15.13 -5.79 5.50
N CYS A 61 -14.85 -5.04 6.56
CA CYS A 61 -15.80 -4.71 7.60
C CYS A 61 -15.89 -3.20 7.74
N ASP A 62 -17.11 -2.68 7.73
CA ASP A 62 -17.36 -1.25 7.89
C ASP A 62 -17.72 -0.88 9.34
N ASP A 63 -18.19 -1.86 10.12
CA ASP A 63 -18.68 -1.70 11.49
C ASP A 63 -18.08 -2.72 12.46
N CYS A 64 -18.45 -2.57 13.74
CA CYS A 64 -18.01 -3.42 14.85
C CYS A 64 -18.50 -4.87 14.73
N GLU A 65 -19.59 -5.11 13.98
CA GLU A 65 -20.10 -6.45 13.67
C GLU A 65 -19.28 -7.07 12.54
N CYS A 66 -18.03 -7.39 12.85
CA CYS A 66 -17.09 -7.91 11.89
C CYS A 66 -16.80 -9.38 12.13
N PHE A 67 -17.17 -10.24 11.17
CA PHE A 67 -16.82 -11.67 11.20
C PHE A 67 -15.32 -11.92 10.99
N TRP A 68 -14.65 -11.04 10.23
CA TRP A 68 -13.27 -11.20 9.78
C TRP A 68 -12.21 -10.53 10.65
N ASP A 69 -12.61 -9.95 11.79
CA ASP A 69 -11.72 -9.26 12.73
C ASP A 69 -10.85 -8.16 12.06
N SER A 70 -11.39 -7.50 11.03
CA SER A 70 -10.70 -6.47 10.23
C SER A 70 -11.06 -5.03 10.62
N TYR A 71 -11.99 -4.85 11.57
CA TYR A 71 -12.34 -3.57 12.17
C TYR A 71 -11.77 -3.46 13.58
N ILE A 72 -10.98 -2.41 13.83
CA ILE A 72 -10.26 -2.19 15.09
C ILE A 72 -11.16 -1.44 16.05
N VAL A 73 -11.32 -1.99 17.25
CA VAL A 73 -12.05 -1.36 18.35
C VAL A 73 -11.22 -1.45 19.63
N ILE A 74 -10.83 -0.30 20.13
CA ILE A 74 -10.15 -0.13 21.41
C ILE A 74 -11.04 0.74 22.29
N LYS A 75 -11.34 0.24 23.48
CA LYS A 75 -12.10 0.96 24.51
C LYS A 75 -11.33 0.90 25.82
N LYS A 76 -11.08 2.06 26.43
CA LYS A 76 -10.38 2.18 27.73
C LYS A 76 -9.08 1.37 27.77
N GLY A 77 -8.25 1.52 26.74
CA GLY A 77 -6.96 0.81 26.62
C GLY A 77 -7.07 -0.68 26.32
N LYS A 78 -8.27 -1.24 26.13
CA LYS A 78 -8.45 -2.66 25.81
C LYS A 78 -8.77 -2.83 24.33
N LEU A 79 -7.92 -3.58 23.62
CA LEU A 79 -8.15 -4.01 22.25
C LEU A 79 -9.18 -5.14 22.25
N LEU A 80 -10.40 -4.82 21.85
CA LEU A 80 -11.52 -5.76 21.84
C LEU A 80 -11.60 -6.50 20.50
N LEU A 81 -11.57 -5.75 19.40
CA LEU A 81 -11.72 -6.26 18.04
C LEU A 81 -10.62 -5.69 17.15
N GLY A 82 -10.33 -6.40 16.07
CA GLY A 82 -9.44 -5.99 15.01
C GLY A 82 -8.03 -6.53 15.12
N VAL A 83 -7.30 -6.34 14.02
CA VAL A 83 -5.88 -6.65 13.90
C VAL A 83 -5.10 -5.36 13.66
N LEU A 84 -3.96 -5.22 14.31
CA LEU A 84 -3.05 -4.11 14.08
C LEU A 84 -2.16 -4.42 12.88
N ASP A 85 -2.13 -3.52 11.91
CA ASP A 85 -1.33 -3.63 10.69
C ASP A 85 -0.74 -2.27 10.28
N LYS A 86 -0.32 -2.13 9.01
CA LYS A 86 0.26 -0.89 8.50
C LYS A 86 -0.59 0.33 8.84
N LYS A 87 -1.92 0.29 8.70
CA LYS A 87 -2.78 1.46 8.98
C LYS A 87 -2.77 1.89 10.45
N SER A 88 -2.46 0.96 11.35
CA SER A 88 -2.47 1.24 12.80
C SER A 88 -1.13 1.75 13.30
N LEU A 89 -0.04 1.12 12.88
CA LEU A 89 1.30 1.29 13.46
C LEU A 89 2.37 1.69 12.44
N GLY A 90 2.06 1.64 11.14
CA GLY A 90 3.00 1.89 10.07
C GLY A 90 3.36 3.36 9.93
N ALA A 91 4.59 3.61 9.46
CA ALA A 91 5.02 4.94 9.08
C ALA A 91 4.13 5.52 7.96
N GLN A 92 4.03 6.85 7.91
CA GLN A 92 3.27 7.60 6.91
C GLN A 92 1.75 7.30 6.93
N GLN A 93 1.21 6.82 8.04
CA GLN A 93 -0.23 6.65 8.22
C GLN A 93 -0.79 7.76 9.12
N PRO A 94 -1.41 8.80 8.53
CA PRO A 94 -2.06 9.84 9.32
C PRO A 94 -3.30 9.29 10.03
N GLU A 95 -3.73 9.99 11.07
CA GLU A 95 -4.89 9.62 11.90
C GLU A 95 -4.88 8.14 12.39
N SER A 96 -3.69 7.52 12.45
CA SER A 96 -3.48 6.13 12.90
C SER A 96 -3.45 6.02 14.42
N LEU A 97 -3.55 4.79 14.92
CA LEU A 97 -3.42 4.50 16.35
C LEU A 97 -2.11 5.05 16.93
N LEU A 98 -0.98 4.84 16.23
CA LEU A 98 0.32 5.36 16.68
C LEU A 98 0.34 6.90 16.70
N HIS A 99 -0.24 7.55 15.68
CA HIS A 99 -0.34 9.00 15.64
C HIS A 99 -1.12 9.55 16.84
N TRP A 100 -2.27 8.96 17.18
CA TRP A 100 -3.06 9.40 18.32
C TRP A 100 -2.37 9.16 19.66
N ILE A 101 -1.70 8.03 19.83
CA ILE A 101 -0.94 7.75 21.07
C ILE A 101 0.15 8.80 21.27
N VAL A 102 0.97 9.08 20.26
CA VAL A 102 2.06 10.07 20.36
C VAL A 102 1.50 11.47 20.57
N LYS A 103 0.42 11.82 19.88
CA LYS A 103 -0.18 13.15 19.94
C LYS A 103 -0.88 13.45 21.27
N GLU A 104 -1.60 12.48 21.82
CA GLU A 104 -2.43 12.68 23.02
C GLU A 104 -1.66 12.45 24.31
N TYR A 105 -0.68 11.53 24.32
CA TYR A 105 0.08 11.13 25.51
C TYR A 105 1.53 11.62 25.51
N GLY A 106 1.97 12.24 24.40
CA GLY A 106 3.29 12.85 24.29
C GLY A 106 4.39 11.91 23.80
N ASN A 107 5.55 12.50 23.52
CA ASN A 107 6.67 11.83 22.88
C ASN A 107 7.33 10.76 23.77
N ASP A 108 7.43 11.01 25.08
CA ASP A 108 8.07 10.07 26.01
C ASP A 108 7.29 8.76 26.11
N PHE A 109 5.97 8.86 26.25
CA PHE A 109 5.08 7.70 26.23
C PHE A 109 5.11 7.01 24.86
N GLY A 110 5.06 7.78 23.76
CA GLY A 110 5.15 7.26 22.41
C GLY A 110 6.44 6.44 22.17
N ARG A 111 7.59 6.93 22.64
CA ARG A 111 8.87 6.22 22.59
C ARG A 111 8.81 4.90 23.34
N GLU A 112 8.37 4.93 24.59
CA GLU A 112 8.27 3.73 25.44
C GLU A 112 7.30 2.71 24.85
N PHE A 113 6.16 3.16 24.34
CA PHE A 113 5.16 2.33 23.67
C PHE A 113 5.76 1.62 22.46
N MET A 114 6.43 2.35 21.57
CA MET A 114 7.08 1.77 20.39
C MET A 114 8.15 0.74 20.79
N ASP A 115 9.07 1.11 21.68
CA ASP A 115 10.16 0.23 22.09
C ASP A 115 9.66 -1.08 22.69
N LYS A 116 8.57 -1.04 23.48
CA LYS A 116 7.98 -2.22 24.10
C LYS A 116 7.19 -3.05 23.09
N ILE A 117 6.22 -2.44 22.39
CA ILE A 117 5.28 -3.18 21.55
C ILE A 117 5.98 -3.88 20.37
N PHE A 118 6.96 -3.23 19.75
CA PHE A 118 7.67 -3.82 18.62
C PHE A 118 8.59 -4.97 19.05
N LYS A 119 9.18 -4.94 20.25
CA LYS A 119 9.91 -6.09 20.81
C LYS A 119 9.01 -7.30 21.04
N VAL A 120 7.79 -7.09 21.52
CA VAL A 120 6.79 -8.17 21.63
C VAL A 120 6.47 -8.76 20.26
N PHE A 121 6.26 -7.93 19.24
CA PHE A 121 5.98 -8.41 17.88
C PHE A 121 7.13 -9.21 17.29
N LEU A 122 8.38 -8.73 17.43
CA LEU A 122 9.56 -9.45 16.97
C LEU A 122 9.66 -10.83 17.64
N ARG A 123 9.53 -10.86 18.98
CA ARG A 123 9.59 -12.12 19.73
C ARG A 123 8.46 -13.08 19.35
N PHE A 124 7.25 -12.57 19.09
CA PHE A 124 6.13 -13.39 18.64
C PHE A 124 6.36 -13.98 17.24
N ILE A 125 6.94 -13.21 16.32
CA ILE A 125 7.27 -13.69 14.97
C ILE A 125 8.34 -14.80 15.05
N GLU A 126 9.35 -14.65 15.90
CA GLU A 126 10.36 -15.69 16.15
C GLU A 126 9.72 -17.00 16.62
N MET A 127 8.76 -16.94 17.55
CA MET A 127 8.06 -18.12 18.08
C MET A 127 7.15 -18.77 17.04
N ARG A 128 6.39 -17.96 16.29
CA ARG A 128 5.40 -18.46 15.32
C ARG A 128 6.09 -19.05 14.09
N GLY A 129 7.22 -18.47 13.68
CA GLY A 129 7.83 -18.72 12.38
C GLY A 129 7.04 -18.03 11.26
N PHE A 130 7.73 -17.29 10.41
CA PHE A 130 7.14 -16.67 9.22
C PHE A 130 8.10 -16.86 8.05
N THR A 131 7.65 -17.56 7.01
CA THR A 131 8.49 -17.92 5.86
C THR A 131 7.70 -17.79 4.57
N MET A 132 8.37 -17.89 3.42
CA MET A 132 7.76 -17.80 2.10
C MET A 132 8.29 -18.94 1.23
N CYS A 133 7.39 -19.58 0.49
CA CYS A 133 7.69 -20.68 -0.41
C CYS A 133 7.23 -20.36 -1.84
N LEU A 134 7.75 -21.06 -2.85
CA LEU A 134 7.27 -20.92 -4.22
C LEU A 134 5.79 -21.33 -4.37
N GLY A 135 5.35 -22.32 -3.60
CA GLY A 135 3.95 -22.78 -3.57
C GLY A 135 2.96 -21.71 -3.10
N ASP A 136 3.44 -20.66 -2.42
CA ASP A 136 2.63 -19.52 -2.02
C ASP A 136 2.27 -18.62 -3.21
N VAL A 137 2.94 -18.76 -4.34
CA VAL A 137 2.75 -17.86 -5.48
C VAL A 137 2.35 -18.61 -6.74
N ALA A 138 2.55 -19.93 -6.75
CA ALA A 138 2.17 -20.79 -7.87
C ALA A 138 0.65 -20.98 -7.93
N PRO A 139 -0.04 -20.43 -8.96
CA PRO A 139 -1.47 -20.66 -9.12
C PRO A 139 -1.76 -22.10 -9.58
N PRO A 140 -2.96 -22.65 -9.27
CA PRO A 140 -3.36 -23.97 -9.76
C PRO A 140 -3.58 -23.94 -11.28
N SER A 141 -3.47 -25.11 -11.92
CA SER A 141 -3.62 -25.23 -13.39
C SER A 141 -4.97 -24.74 -13.94
N LYS A 142 -6.03 -24.76 -13.13
CA LYS A 142 -7.33 -24.16 -13.48
C LYS A 142 -7.23 -22.64 -13.65
N ALA A 143 -6.60 -21.97 -12.68
CA ALA A 143 -6.40 -20.52 -12.72
C ALA A 143 -5.51 -20.11 -13.91
N ILE A 144 -4.46 -20.89 -14.21
CA ILE A 144 -3.60 -20.65 -15.38
C ILE A 144 -4.42 -20.65 -16.67
N LYS A 145 -5.29 -21.65 -16.86
CA LYS A 145 -6.16 -21.72 -18.06
C LYS A 145 -7.15 -20.56 -18.15
N GLU A 146 -7.73 -20.14 -17.02
CA GLU A 146 -8.62 -18.97 -17.00
C GLU A 146 -7.87 -17.68 -17.36
N ILE A 147 -6.67 -17.49 -16.83
CA ILE A 147 -5.80 -16.36 -17.16
C ILE A 147 -5.41 -16.38 -18.64
N GLU A 148 -5.06 -17.54 -19.18
CA GLU A 148 -4.78 -17.71 -20.62
C GLU A 148 -5.98 -17.31 -21.47
N ASN A 149 -7.20 -17.72 -21.10
CA ASN A 149 -8.42 -17.32 -21.80
C ASN A 149 -8.65 -15.80 -21.77
N ILE A 150 -8.42 -15.15 -20.62
CA ILE A 150 -8.53 -13.69 -20.49
C ILE A 150 -7.53 -12.98 -21.41
N VAL A 151 -6.29 -13.47 -21.45
CA VAL A 151 -5.23 -12.91 -22.32
C VAL A 151 -5.57 -13.09 -23.80
N GLU A 152 -6.08 -14.25 -24.21
CA GLU A 152 -6.48 -14.49 -25.60
C GLU A 152 -7.70 -13.64 -26.01
N GLU A 153 -8.66 -13.43 -25.10
CA GLU A 153 -9.76 -12.49 -25.35
C GLU A 153 -9.25 -11.05 -25.51
N ALA A 154 -8.33 -10.61 -24.66
CA ALA A 154 -7.73 -9.29 -24.74
C ALA A 154 -6.96 -9.10 -26.06
N LYS A 155 -6.20 -10.12 -26.50
CA LYS A 155 -5.52 -10.10 -27.80
C LYS A 155 -6.50 -9.94 -28.95
N ARG A 156 -7.61 -10.69 -28.94
CA ARG A 156 -8.65 -10.58 -29.97
C ARG A 156 -9.22 -9.17 -30.03
N ARG A 157 -9.57 -8.57 -28.88
CA ARG A 157 -10.05 -7.17 -28.80
C ARG A 157 -9.02 -6.17 -29.34
N VAL A 158 -7.73 -6.38 -29.07
CA VAL A 158 -6.68 -5.53 -29.63
C VAL A 158 -6.59 -5.67 -31.16
N PHE A 159 -6.69 -6.87 -31.70
CA PHE A 159 -6.72 -7.06 -33.16
C PHE A 159 -7.95 -6.42 -33.80
N GLU A 160 -9.13 -6.50 -33.18
CA GLU A 160 -10.34 -5.80 -33.63
C GLU A 160 -10.13 -4.28 -33.68
N LEU A 161 -9.49 -3.68 -32.66
CA LEU A 161 -9.15 -2.26 -32.66
C LEU A 161 -8.18 -1.88 -33.78
N ILE A 162 -7.18 -2.74 -34.06
CA ILE A 162 -6.23 -2.54 -35.16
C ILE A 162 -6.95 -2.63 -36.51
N GLU A 163 -7.89 -3.56 -36.68
CA GLU A 163 -8.71 -3.67 -37.89
C GLU A 163 -9.61 -2.45 -38.09
N GLN A 164 -10.24 -1.95 -37.03
CA GLN A 164 -11.04 -0.72 -37.07
C GLN A 164 -10.20 0.50 -37.46
N TYR A 165 -8.97 0.58 -36.95
CA TYR A 165 -8.03 1.63 -37.33
C TYR A 165 -7.64 1.55 -38.81
N ASN A 166 -7.30 0.35 -39.29
CA ASN A 166 -6.95 0.12 -40.70
C ASN A 166 -8.15 0.38 -41.64
N ALA A 167 -9.36 0.12 -41.18
CA ALA A 167 -10.60 0.43 -41.90
C ALA A 167 -11.04 1.90 -41.80
N GLY A 168 -10.33 2.73 -41.02
CA GLY A 168 -10.69 4.14 -40.79
C GLY A 168 -11.97 4.36 -39.98
N LYS A 169 -12.46 3.34 -39.26
CA LYS A 169 -13.69 3.37 -38.45
C LYS A 169 -13.45 3.69 -36.98
N LEU A 170 -12.20 3.86 -36.57
CA LEU A 170 -11.85 4.13 -35.18
C LEU A 170 -12.24 5.55 -34.78
N GLU A 171 -13.05 5.67 -33.72
CA GLU A 171 -13.37 6.98 -33.15
C GLU A 171 -12.16 7.60 -32.45
N PRO A 172 -11.76 8.83 -32.82
CA PRO A 172 -10.67 9.54 -32.18
C PRO A 172 -11.04 10.01 -30.78
N ILE A 173 -10.07 9.95 -29.86
CA ILE A 173 -10.20 10.58 -28.54
C ILE A 173 -10.03 12.10 -28.71
N PRO A 174 -10.87 12.95 -28.09
CA PRO A 174 -10.76 14.40 -28.19
C PRO A 174 -9.35 14.91 -27.84
N GLY A 175 -8.77 15.73 -28.72
CA GLY A 175 -7.45 16.32 -28.52
C GLY A 175 -6.26 15.38 -28.78
N ARG A 176 -6.50 14.17 -29.31
CA ARG A 176 -5.47 13.20 -29.69
C ARG A 176 -5.54 12.85 -31.16
N THR A 177 -4.41 12.43 -31.72
CA THR A 177 -4.39 11.88 -33.09
C THR A 177 -5.06 10.51 -33.14
N LEU A 178 -5.47 10.04 -34.32
CA LEU A 178 -6.05 8.71 -34.48
C LEU A 178 -5.08 7.60 -34.04
N ALA A 179 -3.79 7.74 -34.32
CA ALA A 179 -2.76 6.78 -33.94
C ALA A 179 -2.53 6.74 -32.42
N GLU A 180 -2.51 7.91 -31.76
CA GLU A 180 -2.46 7.98 -30.30
C GLU A 180 -3.73 7.41 -29.66
N SER A 181 -4.89 7.67 -30.27
CA SER A 181 -6.18 7.15 -29.80
C SER A 181 -6.21 5.63 -29.83
N LEU A 182 -5.67 5.01 -30.89
CA LEU A 182 -5.50 3.57 -30.97
C LEU A 182 -4.62 3.04 -29.83
N GLU A 183 -3.46 3.65 -29.60
CA GLU A 183 -2.53 3.22 -28.56
C GLU A 183 -3.14 3.30 -27.16
N ILE A 184 -3.86 4.40 -26.85
CA ILE A 184 -4.54 4.57 -25.56
C ILE A 184 -5.59 3.47 -25.36
N LYS A 185 -6.45 3.22 -26.36
CA LYS A 185 -7.48 2.16 -26.31
C LYS A 185 -6.85 0.78 -26.15
N ILE A 186 -5.74 0.49 -26.83
CA ILE A 186 -5.01 -0.78 -26.66
C ILE A 186 -4.44 -0.89 -25.24
N MET A 187 -3.84 0.17 -24.72
CA MET A 187 -3.30 0.17 -23.36
C MET A 187 -4.38 -0.05 -22.30
N GLU A 188 -5.55 0.53 -22.48
CA GLU A 188 -6.72 0.32 -21.61
C GLU A 188 -7.16 -1.15 -21.61
N VAL A 189 -7.38 -1.75 -22.79
CA VAL A 189 -7.75 -3.18 -22.92
C VAL A 189 -6.71 -4.10 -22.27
N LEU A 190 -5.43 -3.81 -22.43
CA LEU A 190 -4.35 -4.61 -21.84
C LEU A 190 -4.21 -4.39 -20.32
N ALA A 191 -4.54 -3.20 -19.82
CA ALA A 191 -4.60 -2.92 -18.39
C ALA A 191 -5.76 -3.68 -17.74
N ASP A 192 -6.95 -3.63 -18.35
CA ASP A 192 -8.13 -4.38 -17.89
C ASP A 192 -7.86 -5.88 -17.86
N ALA A 193 -7.19 -6.42 -18.89
CA ALA A 193 -6.82 -7.83 -18.95
C ALA A 193 -5.88 -8.23 -17.81
N ARG A 194 -4.91 -7.38 -17.46
CA ARG A 194 -4.01 -7.59 -16.33
C ARG A 194 -4.76 -7.57 -15.01
N ASP A 195 -5.65 -6.61 -14.82
CA ASP A 195 -6.38 -6.45 -13.57
C ASP A 195 -7.36 -7.62 -13.36
N ASN A 196 -8.09 -8.04 -14.40
CA ASN A 196 -8.94 -9.24 -14.39
C ASN A 196 -8.14 -10.52 -14.09
N ALA A 197 -6.98 -10.70 -14.73
CA ALA A 197 -6.10 -11.83 -14.44
C ALA A 197 -5.58 -11.81 -12.99
N GLY A 198 -5.35 -10.61 -12.44
CA GLY A 198 -4.98 -10.42 -11.03
C GLY A 198 -6.09 -10.80 -10.06
N GLU A 199 -7.35 -10.50 -10.40
CA GLU A 199 -8.50 -10.92 -9.62
C GLU A 199 -8.66 -12.44 -9.61
N VAL A 200 -8.56 -13.10 -10.78
CA VAL A 200 -8.59 -14.57 -10.87
C VAL A 200 -7.48 -15.18 -10.03
N ALA A 201 -6.23 -14.71 -10.16
CA ALA A 201 -5.13 -15.21 -9.35
C ALA A 201 -5.40 -15.03 -7.85
N THR A 202 -5.99 -13.90 -7.45
CA THR A 202 -6.32 -13.62 -6.04
C THR A 202 -7.43 -14.53 -5.51
N GLN A 203 -8.39 -14.95 -6.34
CA GLN A 203 -9.45 -15.88 -5.92
C GLN A 203 -8.94 -17.30 -5.66
N TYR A 204 -7.94 -17.73 -6.42
CA TYR A 204 -7.37 -19.08 -6.31
C TYR A 204 -6.20 -19.19 -5.32
N LEU A 205 -5.66 -18.06 -4.84
CA LEU A 205 -4.63 -18.02 -3.80
C LEU A 205 -5.28 -18.09 -2.41
N ASP A 206 -4.69 -18.87 -1.50
CA ASP A 206 -5.14 -18.92 -0.11
C ASP A 206 -5.00 -17.52 0.55
N PRO A 207 -6.10 -16.92 1.06
CA PRO A 207 -6.04 -15.65 1.76
C PRO A 207 -5.14 -15.65 3.01
N PHE A 208 -4.81 -16.83 3.57
CA PHE A 208 -3.97 -16.98 4.76
C PHE A 208 -2.53 -17.37 4.46
N ASN A 209 -2.15 -17.37 3.19
CA ASN A 209 -0.78 -17.53 2.76
C ASN A 209 0.10 -16.34 3.21
N ASN A 210 1.35 -16.62 3.61
CA ASN A 210 2.32 -15.63 4.06
C ASN A 210 2.58 -14.50 3.03
N VAL A 211 2.63 -14.79 1.73
CA VAL A 211 2.79 -13.75 0.68
C VAL A 211 1.58 -12.83 0.63
N PHE A 212 0.40 -13.43 0.69
CA PHE A 212 -0.85 -12.69 0.67
C PHE A 212 -1.01 -11.83 1.94
N ILE A 213 -0.66 -12.39 3.10
CA ILE A 213 -0.62 -11.68 4.38
C ILE A 213 0.33 -10.48 4.28
N MET A 214 1.56 -10.63 3.77
CA MET A 214 2.50 -9.51 3.62
C MET A 214 1.95 -8.37 2.75
N ALA A 215 1.34 -8.70 1.61
CA ALA A 215 0.79 -7.71 0.70
C ALA A 215 -0.43 -7.00 1.28
N ARG A 216 -1.37 -7.75 1.90
CA ARG A 216 -2.62 -7.19 2.45
C ARG A 216 -2.43 -6.45 3.77
N THR A 217 -1.52 -6.89 4.63
CA THR A 217 -1.16 -6.16 5.86
C THR A 217 -0.36 -4.90 5.57
N GLY A 218 0.17 -4.76 4.34
CA GLY A 218 0.97 -3.63 3.90
C GLY A 218 2.43 -3.68 4.37
N ALA A 219 2.87 -4.80 4.93
CA ALA A 219 4.24 -4.98 5.43
C ALA A 219 5.26 -4.93 4.27
N ARG A 220 5.04 -5.72 3.22
CA ARG A 220 5.88 -5.71 2.01
C ARG A 220 5.12 -6.27 0.82
N GLY A 221 5.20 -5.56 -0.30
CA GLY A 221 4.47 -5.91 -1.52
C GLY A 221 3.04 -5.37 -1.55
N ASN A 222 2.42 -5.45 -2.71
CA ASN A 222 1.03 -5.10 -2.96
C ASN A 222 0.38 -6.19 -3.82
N ILE A 223 -0.93 -6.07 -4.09
CA ILE A 223 -1.67 -7.03 -4.91
C ILE A 223 -1.09 -7.10 -6.34
N LEU A 224 -0.71 -5.96 -6.91
CA LEU A 224 -0.09 -5.90 -8.24
C LEU A 224 1.17 -6.77 -8.34
N ASN A 225 2.03 -6.76 -7.32
CA ASN A 225 3.23 -7.59 -7.30
C ASN A 225 2.86 -9.07 -7.26
N ILE A 226 1.82 -9.46 -6.52
CA ILE A 226 1.31 -10.85 -6.53
C ILE A 226 0.79 -11.21 -7.92
N THR A 227 0.02 -10.32 -8.56
CA THR A 227 -0.45 -10.48 -9.94
C THR A 227 0.71 -10.69 -10.90
N GLN A 228 1.80 -9.93 -10.79
CA GLN A 228 2.98 -10.10 -11.65
C GLN A 228 3.73 -11.40 -11.38
N MET A 229 3.80 -11.85 -10.14
CA MET A 229 4.46 -13.11 -9.82
C MET A 229 3.64 -14.33 -10.24
N ALA A 230 2.33 -14.30 -10.06
CA ALA A 230 1.44 -15.45 -10.27
C ALA A 230 0.75 -15.47 -11.64
N ALA A 231 0.21 -14.33 -12.10
CA ALA A 231 -0.65 -14.24 -13.29
C ALA A 231 0.09 -13.78 -14.55
N LEU A 232 0.45 -12.50 -14.64
CA LEU A 232 1.16 -11.92 -15.78
C LEU A 232 1.81 -10.59 -15.42
N LEU A 233 2.96 -10.28 -16.04
CA LEU A 233 3.64 -9.00 -15.85
C LEU A 233 2.87 -7.83 -16.47
N GLY A 234 2.27 -8.05 -17.64
CA GLY A 234 1.47 -7.08 -18.38
C GLY A 234 2.29 -6.19 -19.30
N GLN A 235 1.68 -5.08 -19.73
CA GLN A 235 2.28 -4.16 -20.69
C GLN A 235 3.52 -3.45 -20.12
N GLN A 236 4.66 -3.58 -20.81
CA GLN A 236 5.84 -2.77 -20.53
C GLN A 236 5.79 -1.47 -21.34
N SER A 237 6.06 -0.34 -20.69
CA SER A 237 6.09 0.98 -21.32
C SER A 237 7.45 1.63 -21.17
N VAL A 238 7.77 2.51 -22.11
CA VAL A 238 8.91 3.44 -22.00
C VAL A 238 8.41 4.84 -22.34
N ARG A 239 8.51 5.78 -21.39
CA ARG A 239 8.06 7.18 -21.51
C ARG A 239 6.56 7.32 -21.80
N GLY A 240 5.76 6.47 -21.16
CA GLY A 240 4.29 6.51 -21.26
C GLY A 240 3.70 5.87 -22.51
N GLU A 241 4.52 5.37 -23.44
CA GLU A 241 4.07 4.63 -24.61
C GLU A 241 4.51 3.16 -24.57
N ARG A 242 3.84 2.30 -25.34
CA ARG A 242 4.32 0.93 -25.58
C ARG A 242 5.69 0.96 -26.28
N ILE A 243 6.46 -0.11 -26.11
CA ILE A 243 7.84 -0.14 -26.62
C ILE A 243 7.82 -0.17 -28.15
N ARG A 244 8.22 0.95 -28.77
CA ARG A 244 8.27 1.10 -30.23
C ARG A 244 9.67 1.15 -30.82
N ARG A 245 10.65 1.58 -30.02
CA ARG A 245 12.04 1.80 -30.45
C ARG A 245 12.73 0.47 -30.72
N GLY A 246 13.33 0.33 -31.90
CA GLY A 246 14.00 -0.88 -32.33
C GLY A 246 14.52 -0.78 -33.76
N TYR A 247 14.22 -1.79 -34.57
CA TYR A 247 14.48 -1.81 -36.01
C TYR A 247 13.48 -0.91 -36.75
N GLY A 248 13.66 -0.70 -38.06
CA GLY A 248 12.84 0.22 -38.88
C GLY A 248 11.33 0.12 -38.62
N ASP A 249 10.71 -1.01 -39.01
CA ASP A 249 9.26 -1.21 -38.88
C ASP A 249 8.86 -2.19 -37.77
N ARG A 250 9.76 -2.49 -36.82
CA ARG A 250 9.51 -3.48 -35.76
C ARG A 250 10.44 -3.31 -34.57
N THR A 251 9.98 -3.71 -33.39
CA THR A 251 10.76 -3.54 -32.15
C THR A 251 11.92 -4.53 -32.05
N LEU A 252 11.70 -5.81 -32.39
CA LEU A 252 12.71 -6.88 -32.39
C LEU A 252 12.70 -7.61 -33.75
N PRO A 253 13.81 -8.27 -34.16
CA PRO A 253 13.93 -8.87 -35.48
C PRO A 253 13.09 -10.15 -35.64
N HIS A 254 12.52 -10.65 -34.53
CA HIS A 254 11.67 -11.83 -34.46
C HIS A 254 10.22 -11.55 -34.87
N PHE A 255 9.78 -10.28 -34.85
CA PHE A 255 8.43 -9.89 -35.27
C PHE A 255 8.37 -9.56 -36.75
N LYS A 256 7.17 -9.67 -37.35
CA LYS A 256 6.96 -9.25 -38.74
C LYS A 256 7.08 -7.72 -38.85
N PRO A 257 7.56 -7.18 -39.99
CA PRO A 257 7.52 -5.74 -40.24
C PRO A 257 6.08 -5.21 -40.14
N GLY A 258 5.90 -4.10 -39.43
CA GLY A 258 4.59 -3.46 -39.23
C GLY A 258 3.71 -4.10 -38.15
N ASP A 259 4.20 -5.11 -37.41
CA ASP A 259 3.43 -5.77 -36.36
C ASP A 259 3.19 -4.84 -35.16
N VAL A 260 1.91 -4.52 -34.92
CA VAL A 260 1.43 -3.66 -33.82
C VAL A 260 0.70 -4.46 -32.72
N GLY A 261 0.77 -5.79 -32.79
CA GLY A 261 0.17 -6.68 -31.81
C GLY A 261 0.69 -6.46 -30.39
N PRO A 262 -0.01 -6.99 -29.36
CA PRO A 262 0.38 -6.83 -27.97
C PRO A 262 1.82 -7.27 -27.68
N GLU A 263 2.19 -8.49 -28.11
CA GLU A 263 3.51 -9.09 -27.85
C GLU A 263 4.64 -8.32 -28.59
N ALA A 264 4.38 -7.85 -29.81
CA ALA A 264 5.35 -7.10 -30.63
C ALA A 264 5.73 -5.73 -30.02
N ARG A 265 4.85 -5.18 -29.18
CA ARG A 265 5.02 -3.90 -28.50
C ARG A 265 5.22 -4.03 -26.99
N GLY A 266 5.62 -5.21 -26.52
CA GLY A 266 6.10 -5.41 -25.14
C GLY A 266 5.03 -5.79 -24.11
N PHE A 267 3.91 -6.36 -24.53
CA PHE A 267 3.01 -7.05 -23.60
C PHE A 267 3.58 -8.40 -23.19
N ILE A 268 3.74 -8.62 -21.88
CA ILE A 268 4.25 -9.86 -21.31
C ILE A 268 3.07 -10.64 -20.72
N LYS A 269 2.77 -11.79 -21.31
CA LYS A 269 1.69 -12.68 -20.86
C LYS A 269 2.13 -13.65 -19.78
N SER A 270 3.42 -13.94 -19.72
CA SER A 270 4.00 -14.85 -18.72
C SER A 270 4.11 -14.17 -17.36
N SER A 271 4.08 -14.96 -16.29
CA SER A 271 4.36 -14.52 -14.91
C SER A 271 5.81 -14.81 -14.52
N PHE A 272 6.29 -14.26 -13.40
CA PHE A 272 7.63 -14.61 -12.91
C PHE A 272 7.76 -16.09 -12.51
N VAL A 273 6.69 -16.69 -11.99
CA VAL A 273 6.67 -18.13 -11.68
C VAL A 273 6.66 -18.98 -12.96
N GLY A 274 5.91 -18.54 -13.98
CA GLY A 274 5.86 -19.22 -15.28
C GLY A 274 7.16 -19.10 -16.09
N GLY A 275 8.01 -18.13 -15.74
CA GLY A 275 9.23 -17.82 -16.47
C GLY A 275 8.96 -16.97 -17.71
N LEU A 276 9.92 -16.13 -18.08
CA LEU A 276 9.81 -15.21 -19.20
C LEU A 276 10.47 -15.79 -20.45
N THR A 277 9.85 -15.59 -21.61
CA THR A 277 10.50 -15.86 -22.89
C THR A 277 11.64 -14.87 -23.15
N PRO A 278 12.62 -15.18 -24.03
CA PRO A 278 13.73 -14.27 -24.31
C PRO A 278 13.30 -12.88 -24.78
N LEU A 279 12.19 -12.77 -25.52
CA LEU A 279 11.63 -11.51 -25.99
C LEU A 279 11.02 -10.71 -24.81
N GLU A 280 10.29 -11.38 -23.93
CA GLU A 280 9.69 -10.77 -22.75
C GLU A 280 10.75 -10.26 -21.76
N VAL A 281 11.84 -11.01 -21.56
CA VAL A 281 12.97 -10.55 -20.73
C VAL A 281 13.55 -9.24 -21.28
N PHE A 282 13.73 -9.13 -22.59
CA PHE A 282 14.22 -7.91 -23.21
C PHE A 282 13.27 -6.72 -22.99
N PHE A 283 11.96 -6.92 -23.20
CA PHE A 283 10.97 -5.87 -22.96
C PHE A 283 10.87 -5.46 -21.50
N HIS A 284 10.97 -6.41 -20.57
CA HIS A 284 10.98 -6.13 -19.15
C HIS A 284 12.21 -5.32 -18.74
N ALA A 285 13.40 -5.68 -19.25
CA ALA A 285 14.63 -4.93 -19.02
C ALA A 285 14.55 -3.50 -19.58
N ALA A 286 13.94 -3.33 -20.77
CA ALA A 286 13.72 -2.02 -21.37
C ALA A 286 12.81 -1.13 -20.53
N GLY A 287 11.69 -1.68 -20.00
CA GLY A 287 10.82 -0.97 -19.06
C GLY A 287 11.53 -0.63 -17.74
N GLY A 288 12.29 -1.58 -17.18
CA GLY A 288 13.07 -1.35 -15.96
C GLY A 288 14.12 -0.24 -16.08
N ARG A 289 14.68 -0.03 -17.28
CA ARG A 289 15.64 1.05 -17.54
C ARG A 289 15.03 2.44 -17.35
N GLU A 290 13.75 2.63 -17.69
CA GLU A 290 13.07 3.90 -17.48
C GLU A 290 13.09 4.30 -16.00
N GLY A 291 12.64 3.41 -15.12
CA GLY A 291 12.60 3.68 -13.68
C GLY A 291 13.97 4.06 -13.09
N LEU A 292 15.03 3.38 -13.51
CA LEU A 292 16.40 3.68 -13.06
C LEU A 292 16.89 5.05 -13.56
N VAL A 293 16.62 5.39 -14.82
CA VAL A 293 17.04 6.67 -15.41
C VAL A 293 16.24 7.82 -14.82
N ASP A 294 14.92 7.68 -14.72
CA ASP A 294 14.04 8.73 -14.18
C ASP A 294 14.38 9.06 -12.72
N THR A 295 14.65 8.04 -11.91
CA THR A 295 15.06 8.22 -10.51
C THR A 295 16.38 9.00 -10.42
N ALA A 296 17.35 8.70 -11.30
CA ALA A 296 18.63 9.41 -11.33
C ALA A 296 18.46 10.87 -11.78
N VAL A 297 17.65 11.14 -12.81
CA VAL A 297 17.48 12.50 -13.35
C VAL A 297 16.68 13.39 -12.40
N ARG A 298 15.58 12.88 -11.82
CA ARG A 298 14.67 13.66 -10.96
C ARG A 298 15.35 14.23 -9.73
N THR A 299 16.36 13.54 -9.19
CA THR A 299 17.12 13.96 -8.00
C THR A 299 17.78 15.33 -8.18
N SER A 300 18.31 15.61 -9.38
CA SER A 300 18.98 16.89 -9.66
C SER A 300 17.99 18.07 -9.67
N GLN A 301 16.83 17.90 -10.30
CA GLN A 301 15.81 18.94 -10.41
C GLN A 301 15.11 19.19 -9.08
N SER A 302 14.75 18.12 -8.35
CA SER A 302 14.09 18.24 -7.04
C SER A 302 15.01 18.93 -6.02
N GLY A 303 16.28 18.51 -5.94
CA GLY A 303 17.25 19.12 -5.03
C GLY A 303 17.54 20.59 -5.38
N TYR A 304 17.65 20.93 -6.67
CA TYR A 304 17.86 22.32 -7.09
C TYR A 304 16.63 23.20 -6.79
N MET A 305 15.41 22.72 -7.08
CA MET A 305 14.18 23.42 -6.73
C MET A 305 14.09 23.65 -5.22
N GLN A 306 14.35 22.61 -4.42
CA GLN A 306 14.36 22.70 -2.96
C GLN A 306 15.38 23.74 -2.49
N ARG A 307 16.61 23.74 -3.01
CA ARG A 307 17.64 24.74 -2.65
C ARG A 307 17.22 26.16 -2.99
N ARG A 308 16.59 26.38 -4.14
CA ARG A 308 16.08 27.71 -4.53
C ARG A 308 15.00 28.20 -3.56
N LEU A 309 14.07 27.33 -3.19
CA LEU A 309 13.00 27.66 -2.24
C LEU A 309 13.56 27.92 -0.84
N ILE A 310 14.50 27.10 -0.36
CA ILE A 310 15.17 27.31 0.92
C ILE A 310 15.86 28.67 0.95
N ASN A 311 16.70 28.98 -0.04
CA ASN A 311 17.41 30.25 -0.07
C ASN A 311 16.49 31.47 -0.19
N ALA A 312 15.29 31.31 -0.76
CA ALA A 312 14.30 32.38 -0.87
C ALA A 312 13.48 32.59 0.42
N LEU A 313 13.28 31.54 1.23
CA LEU A 313 12.36 31.54 2.36
C LEU A 313 13.05 31.39 3.73
N GLN A 314 14.37 31.16 3.77
CA GLN A 314 15.14 30.95 5.01
C GLN A 314 15.04 32.11 6.02
N ASP A 315 14.79 33.32 5.52
CA ASP A 315 14.76 34.55 6.32
C ASP A 315 13.40 34.80 6.98
N LEU A 316 12.37 34.02 6.63
CA LEU A 316 11.03 34.17 7.19
C LEU A 316 10.96 33.64 8.61
N ARG A 317 10.34 34.43 9.51
CA ARG A 317 10.07 34.03 10.89
C ARG A 317 8.66 34.41 11.33
N VAL A 318 8.12 33.63 12.25
CA VAL A 318 6.84 33.93 12.92
C VAL A 318 7.15 34.77 14.15
N GLU A 319 6.57 35.96 14.23
CA GLU A 319 6.69 36.86 15.37
C GLU A 319 5.64 36.55 16.46
N TYR A 320 5.79 37.15 17.65
CA TYR A 320 4.88 36.93 18.78
C TYR A 320 3.42 37.34 18.51
N ASP A 321 3.18 38.21 17.52
CA ASP A 321 1.84 38.61 17.08
C ASP A 321 1.24 37.67 16.01
N LEU A 322 1.87 36.51 15.78
CA LEU A 322 1.50 35.50 14.79
C LEU A 322 1.66 35.93 13.32
N THR A 323 2.24 37.11 13.08
CA THR A 323 2.58 37.55 11.73
C THR A 323 3.85 36.84 11.23
N VAL A 324 3.92 36.60 9.92
CA VAL A 324 5.14 36.11 9.27
C VAL A 324 5.88 37.30 8.68
N ARG A 325 7.12 37.52 9.12
CA ARG A 325 7.92 38.67 8.70
C ARG A 325 9.27 38.27 8.14
N THR A 326 9.77 39.14 7.28
CA THR A 326 11.19 39.15 6.86
C THR A 326 12.05 39.79 7.95
N PRO A 327 13.40 39.65 7.90
CA PRO A 327 14.31 40.26 8.86
C PRO A 327 14.24 41.80 8.89
N ASN A 328 13.77 42.40 7.79
CA ASN A 328 13.57 43.85 7.65
C ASN A 328 12.21 44.31 8.20
N ASN A 329 11.49 43.46 8.94
CA ASN A 329 10.13 43.69 9.47
C ASN A 329 9.04 43.92 8.41
N SER A 330 9.30 43.65 7.12
CA SER A 330 8.24 43.61 6.11
C SER A 330 7.33 42.40 6.37
N VAL A 331 6.04 42.65 6.49
CA VAL A 331 5.01 41.63 6.73
C VAL A 331 4.71 40.87 5.44
N VAL A 332 4.78 39.54 5.51
CA VAL A 332 4.48 38.62 4.39
C VAL A 332 3.10 38.00 4.58
N GLN A 333 2.76 37.58 5.81
CA GLN A 333 1.44 37.11 6.18
C GLN A 333 1.00 37.78 7.48
N LEU A 334 -0.28 38.19 7.55
CA LEU A 334 -0.87 38.78 8.77
C LEU A 334 -1.10 37.73 9.85
N VAL A 335 -1.43 36.50 9.45
CA VAL A 335 -1.57 35.33 10.32
C VAL A 335 -0.87 34.17 9.62
N TYR A 336 0.02 33.47 10.33
CA TYR A 336 0.70 32.29 9.80
C TYR A 336 -0.32 31.24 9.32
N GLY A 337 -0.27 30.87 8.05
CA GLY A 337 -1.13 29.79 7.51
C GLY A 337 -2.63 30.06 7.59
N ASP A 338 -3.05 31.33 7.65
CA ASP A 338 -4.42 31.81 7.83
C ASP A 338 -5.09 31.43 9.17
N ASP A 339 -4.75 30.31 9.79
CA ASP A 339 -5.32 29.83 11.06
C ASP A 339 -4.36 29.88 12.26
N GLY A 340 -3.08 30.18 12.02
CA GLY A 340 -2.04 30.26 13.05
C GLY A 340 -1.53 28.91 13.55
N ILE A 341 -1.81 27.80 12.85
CA ILE A 341 -1.57 26.46 13.35
C ILE A 341 -0.36 25.81 12.68
N ASP A 342 0.56 25.34 13.52
CA ASP A 342 1.68 24.51 13.11
C ASP A 342 1.17 23.16 12.56
N PRO A 343 1.43 22.83 11.28
CA PRO A 343 1.00 21.56 10.68
C PRO A 343 1.49 20.32 11.44
N SER A 344 2.65 20.39 12.12
CA SER A 344 3.18 19.28 12.91
C SER A 344 2.37 19.02 14.20
N LYS A 345 1.72 20.05 14.74
CA LYS A 345 0.84 19.97 15.91
C LYS A 345 -0.64 19.80 15.54
N SER A 346 -0.98 20.09 14.28
CA SER A 346 -2.33 19.89 13.72
C SER A 346 -2.74 18.42 13.68
N SER A 347 -4.06 18.13 13.59
CA SER A 347 -4.55 16.76 13.43
C SER A 347 -4.66 16.44 11.94
N TYR A 348 -3.52 16.19 11.30
CA TYR A 348 -3.43 15.97 9.86
C TYR A 348 -4.00 17.15 9.04
N GLY A 349 -3.50 18.36 9.32
CA GLY A 349 -3.92 19.59 8.64
C GLY A 349 -5.23 20.19 9.17
N LYS A 350 -5.96 19.48 10.04
CA LYS A 350 -7.15 20.03 10.70
C LYS A 350 -6.75 20.83 11.94
N THR A 351 -7.31 22.03 12.05
CA THR A 351 -7.27 22.91 13.23
C THR A 351 -7.77 22.17 14.48
N VAL A 352 -8.97 21.58 14.39
CA VAL A 352 -9.59 20.77 15.43
C VAL A 352 -10.25 19.57 14.77
N ASN A 353 -9.90 18.35 15.19
CA ASN A 353 -10.56 17.13 14.74
C ASN A 353 -11.70 16.79 15.72
N ILE A 354 -12.91 17.24 15.38
CA ILE A 354 -14.11 17.09 16.22
C ILE A 354 -14.45 15.61 16.44
N ASP A 355 -14.40 14.81 15.37
CA ASP A 355 -14.71 13.38 15.43
C ASP A 355 -13.77 12.66 16.41
N ARG A 356 -12.48 12.98 16.37
CA ARG A 356 -11.50 12.43 17.31
C ARG A 356 -11.78 12.83 18.75
N ILE A 357 -12.17 14.08 18.99
CA ILE A 357 -12.50 14.56 20.34
C ILE A 357 -13.73 13.80 20.87
N ILE A 358 -14.77 13.66 20.04
CA ILE A 358 -15.98 12.89 20.38
C ILE A 358 -15.59 11.44 20.69
N GLU A 359 -14.76 10.82 19.87
CA GLU A 359 -14.29 9.47 20.07
C GLU A 359 -13.48 9.30 21.36
N ARG A 360 -12.61 10.27 21.68
CA ARG A 360 -11.83 10.25 22.92
C ARG A 360 -12.74 10.30 24.15
N VAL A 361 -13.74 11.18 24.15
CA VAL A 361 -14.61 11.44 25.32
C VAL A 361 -15.73 10.40 25.46
N VAL A 362 -16.37 10.03 24.34
CA VAL A 362 -17.62 9.25 24.30
C VAL A 362 -17.43 7.86 23.69
N GLY A 363 -16.28 7.56 23.07
CA GLY A 363 -16.06 6.34 22.28
C GLY A 363 -16.25 5.00 23.02
N TRP A 364 -16.41 5.01 24.34
CA TRP A 364 -16.78 3.84 25.14
C TRP A 364 -18.29 3.58 25.20
N LYS A 365 -19.14 4.59 25.01
CA LYS A 365 -20.62 4.52 25.07
C LYS A 365 -21.28 4.21 23.72
N LEU A 366 -20.70 4.71 22.64
CA LEU A 366 -21.06 4.34 21.27
C LEU A 366 -20.51 2.94 20.96
#